data_AF-A0A8T5TEW0-F1
#
_entry.id   AF-A0A8T5TEW0-F1
#
_cell.length_a   1.000
_cell.length_b   1.000
_cell.length_c   1.000
_cell.angle_alpha   90.00
_cell.angle_beta   90.00
_cell.angle_gamma   90.00
#
_symmetry.space_group_name_H-M   'P 1'
#
loop_
_entity.id
_entity.type
_entity.pdbx_description
1 polymer ?
#
loop_
_entity_poly.entity_id
_entity_poly.type
_entity_poly.pdbx_seq_one_letter_code
_entity_poly.pdbx_strand_id
1 'polypeptide(L)'
;MCSSLKINDFKNKEDSRSSISKSEINKIFKFLYILKNNYTFERSVKKQMSSEKTVYKINISAIDGESKGLSKKISLDGKKFNRLEGMKIGEILKGGLIGFPNYEFEITGGSDASGFPMRKDVHGPVKKRILFSKKGIGYAPVRKGEKKRRTVRGNEITSDMTLVNLKVIKYGEAELFTLIKEE
;
A
#
# COMPACT_ATOMS: atom_id res chain seq x y z
N MET A 1 -12.19 -53.52 -20.24
CA MET A 1 -13.00 -52.28 -20.13
C MET A 1 -12.02 -51.15 -19.83
N CYS A 2 -11.79 -50.12 -20.63
CA CYS A 2 -12.55 -49.50 -21.71
C CYS A 2 -11.59 -49.24 -22.91
N SER A 3 -12.10 -49.45 -24.10
CA SER A 3 -11.40 -49.62 -25.37
C SER A 3 -10.95 -48.31 -26.03
N SER A 4 -9.69 -48.27 -26.46
CA SER A 4 -9.13 -47.33 -27.42
C SER A 4 -9.67 -47.63 -28.82
N LEU A 5 -10.32 -46.66 -29.45
CA LEU A 5 -10.69 -46.75 -30.87
C LEU A 5 -10.11 -45.58 -31.65
N LYS A 6 -9.53 -45.98 -32.77
CA LYS A 6 -8.69 -45.24 -33.70
C LYS A 6 -9.53 -44.21 -34.44
N ILE A 7 -8.98 -43.02 -34.60
CA ILE A 7 -9.53 -41.95 -35.44
C ILE A 7 -9.23 -42.33 -36.89
N ASN A 8 -10.10 -43.15 -37.45
CA ASN A 8 -10.27 -43.35 -38.88
C ASN A 8 -11.77 -43.51 -39.08
N ASP A 9 -12.43 -42.41 -39.44
CA ASP A 9 -13.66 -42.38 -40.23
C ASP A 9 -14.05 -40.92 -40.40
N PHE A 10 -13.54 -40.27 -41.44
CA PHE A 10 -14.27 -39.28 -42.22
C PHE A 10 -13.50 -39.07 -43.53
N LYS A 11 -13.39 -40.15 -44.31
CA LYS A 11 -13.35 -40.02 -45.76
C LYS A 11 -14.72 -39.49 -46.18
N ASN A 12 -14.78 -38.31 -46.77
CA ASN A 12 -15.42 -38.13 -48.07
C ASN A 12 -15.29 -36.69 -48.58
N LYS A 13 -14.79 -36.62 -49.82
CA LYS A 13 -14.98 -35.58 -50.85
C LYS A 13 -14.32 -34.22 -50.64
N GLU A 14 -13.17 -34.10 -51.31
CA GLU A 14 -12.85 -32.94 -52.13
C GLU A 14 -14.07 -32.56 -53.00
N ASP A 15 -14.46 -31.27 -52.98
CA ASP A 15 -14.59 -30.42 -54.18
C ASP A 15 -15.41 -29.16 -53.87
N SER A 16 -14.72 -28.03 -53.70
CA SER A 16 -15.04 -26.77 -54.37
C SER A 16 -14.08 -25.69 -53.90
N ARG A 17 -13.31 -25.19 -54.86
CA ARG A 17 -12.38 -24.07 -54.71
C ARG A 17 -13.15 -22.83 -54.27
N SER A 18 -12.75 -22.21 -53.16
CA SER A 18 -12.69 -20.76 -53.11
C SER A 18 -11.26 -20.38 -52.73
N SER A 19 -10.59 -19.77 -53.69
CA SER A 19 -9.23 -19.26 -53.60
C SER A 19 -9.18 -18.13 -52.58
N ILE A 20 -8.92 -18.46 -51.32
CA ILE A 20 -8.62 -17.46 -50.29
C ILE A 20 -7.31 -16.79 -50.71
N SER A 21 -7.38 -15.51 -51.08
CA SER A 21 -6.19 -14.77 -51.53
C SER A 21 -5.11 -14.76 -50.44
N LYS A 22 -3.82 -14.73 -50.79
CA LYS A 22 -2.72 -14.58 -49.82
C LYS A 22 -2.92 -13.42 -48.83
N SER A 23 -3.76 -12.44 -49.16
CA SER A 23 -4.14 -11.32 -48.30
C SER A 23 -5.10 -11.69 -47.16
N GLU A 24 -5.98 -12.67 -47.34
CA GLU A 24 -6.95 -13.12 -46.33
C GLU A 24 -6.31 -14.05 -45.30
N ILE A 25 -5.41 -14.95 -45.74
CA ILE A 25 -4.58 -15.76 -44.83
C ILE A 25 -3.71 -14.85 -43.97
N ASN A 26 -3.12 -13.80 -44.54
CA ASN A 26 -2.34 -12.81 -43.79
C ASN A 26 -3.19 -11.95 -42.86
N LYS A 27 -4.46 -11.67 -43.18
CA LYS A 27 -5.40 -11.02 -42.25
C LYS A 27 -5.72 -11.94 -41.07
N ILE A 28 -5.96 -13.23 -41.30
CA ILE A 28 -6.22 -14.22 -40.23
C ILE A 28 -4.98 -14.45 -39.38
N PHE A 29 -3.78 -14.56 -39.98
CA PHE A 29 -2.52 -14.67 -39.24
C PHE A 29 -2.19 -13.38 -38.45
N LYS A 30 -2.47 -12.20 -39.02
CA LYS A 30 -2.32 -10.91 -38.33
C LYS A 30 -3.33 -10.78 -37.19
N PHE A 31 -4.55 -11.28 -37.37
CA PHE A 31 -5.58 -11.32 -36.32
C PHE A 31 -5.21 -12.31 -35.21
N LEU A 32 -4.69 -13.49 -35.56
CA LEU A 32 -4.20 -14.50 -34.60
C LEU A 32 -2.95 -14.02 -33.85
N TYR A 33 -2.07 -13.24 -34.50
CA TYR A 33 -0.92 -12.58 -33.87
C TYR A 33 -1.34 -11.46 -32.91
N ILE A 34 -2.37 -10.68 -33.28
CA ILE A 34 -2.98 -9.68 -32.40
C ILE A 34 -3.63 -10.36 -31.18
N LEU A 35 -4.32 -11.49 -31.37
CA LEU A 35 -4.97 -12.24 -30.27
C LEU A 35 -3.97 -12.97 -29.36
N LYS A 36 -2.89 -13.54 -29.90
CA LYS A 36 -1.82 -14.14 -29.08
C LYS A 36 -1.06 -13.09 -28.27
N ASN A 37 -0.90 -11.86 -28.79
CA ASN A 37 -0.29 -10.76 -28.06
C ASN A 37 -1.22 -10.13 -27.00
N ASN A 38 -2.54 -10.24 -27.17
CA ASN A 38 -3.51 -9.74 -26.18
C ASN A 38 -3.57 -10.60 -24.91
N TYR A 39 -3.32 -11.92 -24.97
CA TYR A 39 -3.30 -12.77 -23.76
C TYR A 39 -2.05 -12.59 -22.88
N THR A 40 -0.92 -12.20 -23.47
CA THR A 40 0.31 -11.90 -22.72
C THR A 40 0.32 -10.48 -22.16
N PHE A 41 -0.33 -9.54 -22.85
CA PHE A 41 -0.44 -8.15 -22.40
C PHE A 41 -1.34 -8.01 -21.18
N GLU A 42 -2.50 -8.69 -21.14
CA GLU A 42 -3.37 -8.65 -19.96
C GLU A 42 -2.71 -9.22 -18.70
N ARG A 43 -1.77 -10.17 -18.84
CA ARG A 43 -1.04 -10.75 -17.69
C ARG A 43 0.06 -9.82 -17.19
N SER A 44 0.73 -9.10 -18.09
CA SER A 44 1.66 -8.01 -17.73
C SER A 44 0.95 -6.79 -17.16
N VAL A 45 -0.23 -6.44 -17.69
CA VAL A 45 -1.07 -5.36 -17.18
C VAL A 45 -1.70 -5.76 -15.85
N LYS A 46 -2.06 -7.02 -15.59
CA LYS A 46 -2.44 -7.49 -14.24
C LYS A 46 -1.28 -7.46 -13.24
N LYS A 47 -0.05 -7.71 -13.69
CA LYS A 47 1.18 -7.55 -12.89
C LYS A 47 1.56 -6.08 -12.67
N GLN A 48 1.14 -5.18 -13.57
CA GLN A 48 1.24 -3.71 -13.40
C GLN A 48 0.07 -3.12 -12.61
N MET A 49 -1.15 -3.68 -12.71
CA MET A 49 -2.34 -3.33 -11.91
C MET A 49 -2.26 -3.90 -10.49
N SER A 50 -1.32 -4.82 -10.23
CA SER A 50 -0.84 -5.15 -8.90
C SER A 50 0.32 -4.25 -8.45
N SER A 51 0.50 -3.05 -9.03
CA SER A 51 0.95 -1.90 -8.24
C SER A 51 -0.17 -1.59 -7.25
N GLU A 52 -0.34 -2.49 -6.30
CA GLU A 52 -1.48 -2.61 -5.42
C GLU A 52 -1.74 -1.27 -4.76
N LYS A 53 -3.02 -0.89 -4.64
CA LYS A 53 -3.44 0.19 -3.75
C LYS A 53 -2.93 -0.14 -2.34
N THR A 54 -1.71 0.27 -2.01
CA THR A 54 -1.22 0.29 -0.65
C THR A 54 -2.07 1.33 0.06
N VAL A 55 -3.06 0.85 0.80
CA VAL A 55 -3.92 1.72 1.61
C VAL A 55 -3.11 2.11 2.82
N TYR A 56 -2.57 3.33 2.79
CA TYR A 56 -1.86 3.89 3.94
C TYR A 56 -2.88 4.33 4.97
N LYS A 57 -2.68 3.90 6.22
CA LYS A 57 -3.54 4.30 7.33
C LYS A 57 -2.88 5.48 8.02
N ILE A 58 -3.65 6.54 8.26
CA ILE A 58 -3.24 7.64 9.12
C ILE A 58 -4.15 7.63 10.34
N ASN A 59 -3.54 7.70 11.52
CA ASN A 59 -4.24 7.87 12.77
C ASN A 59 -4.03 9.30 13.28
N ILE A 60 -5.11 10.05 13.42
CA ILE A 60 -5.08 11.43 13.91
C ILE A 60 -5.66 11.45 15.31
N SER A 61 -4.92 11.96 16.29
CA SER A 61 -5.37 12.13 17.67
C SER A 61 -5.51 13.60 18.05
N ALA A 62 -6.61 13.94 18.72
CA ALA A 62 -6.80 15.24 19.36
C ALA A 62 -6.24 15.24 20.79
N ILE A 63 -5.53 16.33 21.14
CA ILE A 63 -4.87 16.49 22.45
C ILE A 63 -5.49 17.59 23.29
N ASP A 64 -5.98 18.65 22.65
CA ASP A 64 -6.55 19.82 23.33
C ASP A 64 -8.01 20.04 22.94
N GLY A 65 -8.82 20.62 23.84
CA GLY A 65 -10.23 20.94 23.60
C GLY A 65 -11.22 19.82 23.95
N GLU A 66 -12.47 19.98 23.50
CA GLU A 66 -13.60 19.08 23.79
C GLU A 66 -13.43 17.68 23.17
N SER A 67 -12.64 17.58 22.11
CA SER A 67 -12.34 16.32 21.41
C SER A 67 -11.15 15.56 21.99
N LYS A 68 -10.64 15.95 23.17
CA LYS A 68 -9.44 15.35 23.78
C LYS A 68 -9.61 13.85 23.99
N GLY A 69 -8.62 13.08 23.54
CA GLY A 69 -8.62 11.62 23.64
C GLY A 69 -9.35 10.90 22.51
N LEU A 70 -10.02 11.64 21.61
CA LEU A 70 -10.58 11.06 20.40
C LEU A 70 -9.49 10.83 19.36
N SER A 71 -9.64 9.73 18.62
CA SER A 71 -8.77 9.39 17.50
C SER A 71 -9.59 8.96 16.29
N LYS A 72 -9.15 9.36 15.10
CA LYS A 72 -9.78 9.00 13.83
C LYS A 72 -8.76 8.38 12.89
N LYS A 73 -9.13 7.25 12.32
CA LYS A 73 -8.34 6.54 11.31
C LYS A 73 -8.85 6.92 9.93
N ILE A 74 -7.95 7.41 9.09
CA ILE A 74 -8.23 7.80 7.70
C ILE A 74 -7.38 6.94 6.77
N SER A 75 -7.98 6.52 5.67
CA SER A 75 -7.28 5.80 4.60
C SER A 75 -6.82 6.79 3.55
N LEU A 76 -5.54 6.74 3.18
CA LEU A 76 -4.95 7.56 2.13
C LEU A 76 -4.54 6.73 0.92
N ASP A 77 -4.67 7.37 -0.26
CA ASP A 77 -4.10 6.87 -1.50
C ASP A 77 -2.59 7.04 -1.51
N GLY A 78 -1.88 6.11 -2.17
CA GLY A 78 -0.42 6.17 -2.30
C GLY A 78 0.11 7.47 -2.92
N LYS A 79 -0.63 8.10 -3.85
CA LYS A 79 -0.23 9.40 -4.42
C LYS A 79 -0.16 10.52 -3.38
N LYS A 80 -1.09 10.55 -2.41
CA LYS A 80 -1.07 11.53 -1.32
C LYS A 80 0.02 11.18 -0.31
N PHE A 81 0.20 9.89 -0.03
CA PHE A 81 1.21 9.41 0.91
C PHE A 81 2.65 9.71 0.46
N ASN A 82 2.96 9.55 -0.83
CA ASN A 82 4.29 9.85 -1.37
C ASN A 82 4.72 11.31 -1.16
N ARG A 83 3.78 12.24 -0.91
CA ARG A 83 4.10 13.64 -0.57
C ARG A 83 4.59 13.82 0.86
N LEU A 84 4.39 12.82 1.72
CA LEU A 84 4.84 12.81 3.11
C LEU A 84 6.22 12.14 3.27
N GLU A 85 6.73 11.53 2.20
CA GLU A 85 8.03 10.87 2.21
C GLU A 85 9.16 11.89 2.46
N GLY A 86 10.15 11.47 3.24
CA GLY A 86 11.27 12.34 3.65
C GLY A 86 11.00 13.20 4.88
N MET A 87 9.75 13.30 5.34
CA MET A 87 9.43 14.00 6.59
C MET A 87 9.88 13.20 7.80
N LYS A 88 10.26 13.91 8.87
CA LYS A 88 10.75 13.30 10.12
C LYS A 88 9.72 13.37 11.23
N ILE A 89 9.87 12.46 12.18
CA ILE A 89 9.14 12.52 13.46
C ILE A 89 9.46 13.83 14.19
N GLY A 90 8.42 14.54 14.62
CA GLY A 90 8.46 15.83 15.28
C GLY A 90 8.28 17.02 14.34
N GLU A 91 8.22 16.79 13.02
CA GLU A 91 7.96 17.86 12.06
C GLU A 91 6.47 18.21 11.96
N ILE A 92 6.21 19.48 11.65
CA ILE A 92 4.87 20.00 11.46
C ILE A 92 4.45 19.78 10.01
N LEU A 93 3.33 19.09 9.85
CA LEU A 93 2.68 18.76 8.61
C LEU A 93 1.46 19.66 8.38
N LYS A 94 1.39 20.29 7.21
CA LYS A 94 0.19 21.03 6.76
C LYS A 94 -0.90 20.04 6.35
N GLY A 95 -2.10 20.19 6.92
CA GLY A 95 -3.23 19.29 6.71
C GLY A 95 -3.74 19.24 5.26
N GLY A 96 -3.46 20.28 4.46
CA GLY A 96 -3.78 20.30 3.02
C GLY A 96 -3.20 19.13 2.23
N LEU A 97 -2.09 18.54 2.68
CA LEU A 97 -1.48 17.36 2.04
C LEU A 97 -2.32 16.09 2.19
N ILE A 98 -3.09 15.99 3.28
CA ILE A 98 -3.94 14.84 3.62
C ILE A 98 -5.40 15.07 3.16
N GLY A 99 -5.77 16.35 2.95
CA GLY A 99 -7.13 16.76 2.57
C GLY A 99 -7.89 17.51 3.67
N PHE A 100 -7.20 17.98 4.71
CA PHE A 100 -7.75 18.80 5.77
C PHE A 100 -7.18 20.23 5.67
N PRO A 101 -7.82 21.15 4.92
CA PRO A 101 -7.34 22.52 4.81
C PRO A 101 -7.32 23.19 6.19
N ASN A 102 -6.39 24.13 6.38
CA ASN A 102 -6.22 24.93 7.61
C ASN A 102 -5.93 24.13 8.90
N TYR A 103 -5.64 22.83 8.81
CA TYR A 103 -5.11 22.03 9.91
C TYR A 103 -3.58 22.02 9.93
N GLU A 104 -3.02 21.98 11.14
CA GLU A 104 -1.61 21.65 11.36
C GLU A 104 -1.49 20.41 12.23
N PHE A 105 -0.68 19.45 11.76
CA PHE A 105 -0.44 18.19 12.43
C PHE A 105 1.05 18.05 12.80
N GLU A 106 1.34 17.30 13.85
CA GLU A 106 2.70 16.87 14.21
C GLU A 106 2.85 15.38 13.92
N ILE A 107 3.93 14.98 13.25
CA ILE A 107 4.24 13.56 13.06
C ILE A 107 4.81 13.00 14.36
N THR A 108 4.07 12.12 15.03
CA THR A 108 4.52 11.52 16.30
C THR A 108 5.28 10.20 16.11
N GLY A 109 4.97 9.47 15.03
CA GLY A 109 5.59 8.19 14.73
C GLY A 109 4.76 7.38 13.74
N GLY A 110 5.00 6.07 13.71
CA GLY A 110 4.34 5.17 12.79
C GLY A 110 4.83 3.74 12.92
N SER A 111 4.28 2.87 12.07
CA SER A 111 4.61 1.46 11.99
C SER A 111 4.86 1.05 10.55
N ASP A 112 5.94 0.31 10.36
CA ASP A 112 6.34 -0.27 9.07
C ASP A 112 5.42 -1.42 8.65
N ALA A 113 5.45 -1.84 7.38
CA ALA A 113 4.70 -3.01 6.91
C ALA A 113 5.02 -4.30 7.67
N SER A 114 6.26 -4.45 8.15
CA SER A 114 6.65 -5.58 9.00
C SER A 114 6.23 -5.43 10.47
N GLY A 115 5.53 -4.35 10.84
CA GLY A 115 5.11 -4.07 12.21
C GLY A 115 6.21 -3.48 13.10
N PHE A 116 7.37 -3.10 12.54
CA PHE A 116 8.41 -2.43 13.32
C PHE A 116 8.02 -0.98 13.62
N PRO A 117 8.12 -0.53 14.88
CA PRO A 117 7.81 0.85 15.23
C PRO A 117 8.93 1.79 14.79
N MET A 118 8.57 3.03 14.44
CA MET A 118 9.54 4.10 14.23
C MET A 118 10.11 4.63 15.54
N ARG A 119 11.35 5.13 15.51
CA ARG A 119 12.00 5.75 16.67
C ARG A 119 12.73 7.03 16.27
N LYS A 120 12.43 8.12 16.99
CA LYS A 120 13.02 9.46 16.76
C LYS A 120 14.55 9.51 16.84
N ASP A 121 15.15 8.68 17.68
CA ASP A 121 16.61 8.67 17.91
C ASP A 121 17.41 8.06 16.74
N VAL A 122 16.76 7.27 15.87
CA VAL A 122 17.44 6.59 14.75
C VAL A 122 17.20 7.41 13.49
N HIS A 123 18.27 7.97 12.94
CA HIS A 123 18.17 8.84 11.76
C HIS A 123 18.05 8.06 10.45
N GLY A 124 17.24 8.59 9.54
CA GLY A 124 17.12 8.16 8.15
C GLY A 124 16.07 7.06 7.91
N PRO A 125 15.93 6.62 6.65
CA PRO A 125 14.92 5.65 6.22
C PRO A 125 15.31 4.19 6.49
N VAL A 126 16.17 3.92 7.49
CA VAL A 126 16.81 2.63 7.70
C VAL A 126 16.11 1.77 8.76
N LYS A 127 16.26 0.45 8.66
CA LYS A 127 15.94 -0.49 9.75
C LYS A 127 17.21 -0.83 10.50
N LYS A 128 17.26 -0.54 11.80
CA LYS A 128 18.46 -0.76 12.62
C LYS A 128 18.13 -1.65 13.82
N ARG A 129 19.00 -2.62 14.09
CA ARG A 129 18.93 -3.44 15.30
C ARG A 129 19.68 -2.73 16.42
N ILE A 130 18.96 -2.28 17.43
CA ILE A 130 19.51 -1.50 18.55
C ILE A 130 19.34 -2.27 19.86
N LEU A 131 20.30 -2.10 20.77
CA LEU A 131 20.22 -2.67 22.12
C LEU A 131 19.31 -1.78 22.97
N PHE A 132 18.19 -2.32 23.43
CA PHE A 132 17.37 -1.66 24.40
C PHE A 132 17.82 -2.00 25.81
N SER A 133 18.05 -0.97 26.62
CA SER A 133 18.42 -1.12 28.04
C SER A 133 17.33 -0.65 29.01
N LYS A 134 16.37 0.15 28.54
CA LYS A 134 15.26 0.70 29.32
C LYS A 134 13.95 0.49 28.55
N LYS A 135 12.83 0.52 29.27
CA LYS A 135 11.48 0.55 28.67
C LYS A 135 11.38 1.73 27.71
N GLY A 136 10.85 1.49 26.52
CA GLY A 136 10.71 2.50 25.47
C GLY A 136 9.94 2.00 24.27
N ILE A 137 9.95 2.78 23.20
CA ILE A 137 9.21 2.47 21.96
C ILE A 137 9.69 1.13 21.38
N GLY A 138 8.77 0.15 21.26
CA GLY A 138 9.07 -1.19 20.76
C GLY A 138 9.72 -2.16 21.75
N TYR A 139 9.95 -1.74 23.01
CA TYR A 139 10.51 -2.60 24.05
C TYR A 139 9.91 -2.37 25.44
N ALA A 140 9.25 -3.41 25.95
CA ALA A 140 8.83 -3.51 27.33
C ALA A 140 9.61 -4.67 28.00
N PRO A 141 10.61 -4.38 28.85
CA PRO A 141 11.32 -5.42 29.60
C PRO A 141 10.39 -6.04 30.65
N VAL A 142 10.46 -7.36 30.83
CA VAL A 142 9.66 -8.07 31.84
C VAL A 142 10.44 -8.12 33.16
N ARG A 143 11.75 -8.34 33.09
CA ARG A 143 12.63 -8.37 34.26
C ARG A 143 13.46 -7.09 34.36
N LYS A 144 13.72 -6.66 35.59
CA LYS A 144 14.60 -5.52 35.86
C LYS A 144 16.01 -5.83 35.33
N GLY A 145 16.57 -4.91 34.54
CA GLY A 145 17.91 -5.05 33.97
C GLY A 145 17.99 -5.90 32.69
N GLU A 146 16.88 -6.44 32.18
CA GLU A 146 16.87 -7.15 30.91
C GLU A 146 17.27 -6.20 29.77
N LYS A 147 18.22 -6.62 28.94
CA LYS A 147 18.63 -5.91 27.73
C LYS A 147 18.38 -6.80 26.52
N LYS A 148 17.74 -6.26 25.49
CA LYS A 148 17.44 -7.03 24.27
C LYS A 148 17.71 -6.22 23.01
N ARG A 149 18.35 -6.84 22.02
CA ARG A 149 18.51 -6.25 20.69
C ARG A 149 17.25 -6.45 19.85
N ARG A 150 16.54 -5.37 19.54
CA ARG A 150 15.35 -5.37 18.67
C ARG A 150 15.55 -4.47 17.46
N THR A 151 14.86 -4.79 16.37
CA THR A 151 14.85 -3.98 15.14
C THR A 151 13.82 -2.86 15.27
N VAL A 152 14.22 -1.66 14.89
CA VAL A 152 13.34 -0.49 14.78
C VAL A 152 13.52 0.18 13.42
N ARG A 153 12.50 0.91 12.98
CA ARG A 153 12.59 1.81 11.83
C ARG A 153 13.12 3.16 12.30
N GLY A 154 13.86 3.85 11.43
CA GLY A 154 14.31 5.21 11.67
C GLY A 154 13.17 6.23 11.75
N ASN A 155 13.55 7.49 11.87
CA ASN A 155 12.65 8.60 12.13
C ASN A 155 12.02 9.21 10.88
N GLU A 156 12.42 8.76 9.69
CA GLU A 156 11.97 9.28 8.40
C GLU A 156 10.84 8.45 7.81
N ILE A 157 9.81 9.11 7.25
CA ILE A 157 8.70 8.46 6.57
C ILE A 157 9.17 7.97 5.20
N THR A 158 8.80 6.73 4.88
CA THR A 158 9.17 6.02 3.65
C THR A 158 7.94 5.33 3.04
N SER A 159 7.99 5.02 1.74
CA SER A 159 6.91 4.31 1.03
C SER A 159 6.48 2.97 1.66
N ASP A 160 7.35 2.33 2.43
CA ASP A 160 7.12 0.99 3.03
C ASP A 160 6.23 1.03 4.29
N MET A 161 5.92 2.23 4.79
CA MET A 161 5.13 2.43 6.00
C MET A 161 3.68 1.96 5.80
N THR A 162 3.04 1.44 6.85
CA THR A 162 1.60 1.11 6.79
C THR A 162 0.74 2.07 7.59
N LEU A 163 1.30 2.59 8.68
CA LEU A 163 0.60 3.48 9.61
C LEU A 163 1.47 4.68 9.94
N VAL A 164 0.90 5.88 9.86
CA VAL A 164 1.49 7.12 10.39
C VAL A 164 0.58 7.71 11.46
N ASN A 165 1.16 8.06 12.60
CA ASN A 165 0.46 8.66 13.74
C ASN A 165 0.69 10.17 13.76
N LEU A 166 -0.40 10.91 13.75
CA LEU A 166 -0.42 12.37 13.74
C LEU A 166 -1.12 12.91 14.98
N LYS A 167 -0.59 14.02 15.48
CA LYS A 167 -1.16 14.81 16.56
C LYS A 167 -1.69 16.13 15.98
N VAL A 168 -2.87 16.57 16.38
CA VAL A 168 -3.38 17.91 16.00
C VAL A 168 -2.66 18.97 16.83
N ILE A 169 -2.09 19.99 16.18
CA ILE A 169 -1.54 21.20 16.84
C ILE A 169 -2.54 22.36 16.72
N LYS A 170 -3.03 22.60 15.51
CA LYS A 170 -4.04 23.65 15.25
C LYS A 170 -5.27 23.05 14.59
N TYR A 171 -6.42 23.41 15.12
CA TYR A 171 -7.71 23.05 14.57
C TYR A 171 -8.07 23.96 13.40
N GLY A 172 -8.47 23.37 12.29
CA GLY A 172 -9.07 24.06 11.15
C GLY A 172 -10.60 24.01 11.18
N GLU A 173 -11.21 24.25 10.03
CA GLU A 173 -12.67 24.41 9.87
C GLU A 173 -13.43 23.07 9.79
N ALA A 174 -12.80 22.01 9.31
CA ALA A 174 -13.46 20.73 9.06
C ALA A 174 -13.56 19.87 10.33
N GLU A 175 -14.77 19.51 10.75
CA GLU A 175 -14.98 18.64 11.92
C GLU A 175 -14.33 17.25 11.74
N LEU A 176 -13.27 17.00 12.49
CA LEU A 176 -12.54 15.73 12.45
C LEU A 176 -13.19 14.65 13.32
N PHE A 177 -13.66 15.04 14.50
CA PHE A 177 -14.11 14.11 15.53
C PHE A 177 -15.61 14.23 15.72
N THR A 178 -16.37 13.46 14.94
CA THR A 178 -17.78 13.24 15.23
C THR A 178 -17.86 12.33 16.46
N LEU A 179 -18.39 12.85 17.57
CA LEU A 179 -18.84 12.04 18.68
C LEU A 179 -20.00 11.19 18.16
N ILE A 180 -19.76 9.92 17.88
CA ILE A 180 -20.86 8.97 17.76
C ILE A 180 -21.34 8.76 19.19
N LYS A 181 -22.34 9.54 19.61
CA LYS A 181 -23.16 9.20 20.76
C LYS A 181 -24.06 8.08 20.27
N GLU A 182 -23.69 6.85 20.54
CA GLU A 182 -24.63 5.73 20.40
C GLU A 182 -25.67 5.93 21.52
N GLU A 183 -26.91 6.26 21.13
CA GLU A 183 -28.10 6.17 21.98
C GLU A 183 -28.50 4.71 22.20
#